data_AF-A0A7J4KG33-F1
#
_entry.id   AF-A0A7J4KG33-F1
#
_cell.length_a   1.000
_cell.length_b   1.000
_cell.length_c   1.000
_cell.angle_alpha   90.00
_cell.angle_beta   90.00
_cell.angle_gamma   90.00
#
_symmetry.space_group_name_H-M   'P 1'
#
loop_
_entity.id
_entity.type
_entity.pdbx_description
1 polymer ?
#
loop_
_entity_poly.entity_id
_entity_poly.type
_entity_poly.pdbx_seq_one_letter_code
_entity_poly.pdbx_strand_id
1 'polypeptide(L)'
;MTHHNLMTVKKTDMNTAVAIAKKGTHCGMCRIDFLGTGLCPSGRKHGFLAYWPQGRMELIKHLHDGTVQPTEKLIEIAESCSLCGICDKQCNFATQLRPEKVAQAIKDYVASLDKRTIQKVKEDAIITGLRQIVGEKWATNDPVIISSYVRSIIPPNVPLDFYVVMPETTDQVSRIVHFANTHNIPFLPRSGGTALSVASPTVLANATNLERGIIIDLLRLKKLEIHPESSTAVVGAGVTSFELQKETYNHHLRANVAEAGAHVCANIATTGIVTTWGNAYGCFADNFIDLVLVDNDGVIKTHHDLEITNPYSVDNGFANISLSPPYIITETTVKLYPVFADEEAVMVPFDNLKDALDAVLELGQRGVGLSLAVLSYKYLAEFICPTRQIATDFEDVCKNYLKLRYVLDVVCKKEDKKIVEDVVGYTINQSMLRTLILGSPKLASLKNSEFMKILSEEKDPLRAIFAGPMKKHLEQGLDATPENIAKV
;
A
#
# COMPACT_ATOMS: atom_id res chain seq x y z
N MET A 1 37.08 -12.21 34.88
CA MET A 1 36.03 -13.17 34.46
C MET A 1 34.70 -12.44 34.47
N THR A 2 34.29 -11.88 33.34
CA THR A 2 33.00 -11.19 33.18
C THR A 2 32.15 -12.05 32.26
N HIS A 3 31.15 -12.71 32.84
CA HIS A 3 30.16 -13.49 32.11
C HIS A 3 29.39 -12.56 31.16
N HIS A 4 29.60 -12.74 29.86
CA HIS A 4 28.67 -12.33 28.83
C HIS A 4 27.35 -13.06 29.07
N ASN A 5 26.33 -12.34 29.54
CA ASN A 5 24.94 -12.75 29.41
C ASN A 5 24.60 -12.74 27.92
N LEU A 6 24.83 -13.87 27.25
CA LEU A 6 24.17 -14.20 26.00
C LEU A 6 22.67 -14.12 26.27
N MET A 7 22.02 -13.05 25.78
CA MET A 7 20.58 -13.01 25.72
C MET A 7 20.11 -14.24 24.95
N THR A 8 19.52 -15.20 25.66
CA THR A 8 18.80 -16.30 25.06
C THR A 8 17.72 -15.70 24.17
N VAL A 9 17.94 -15.74 22.86
CA VAL A 9 16.93 -15.37 21.85
C VAL A 9 15.72 -16.24 22.17
N LYS A 10 14.69 -15.64 22.75
CA LYS A 10 13.46 -16.31 23.13
C LYS A 10 12.87 -16.85 21.83
N LYS A 11 12.93 -18.17 21.62
CA LYS A 11 12.33 -18.81 20.43
C LYS A 11 10.90 -18.33 20.31
N THR A 12 10.54 -17.79 19.15
CA THR A 12 9.15 -17.41 18.88
C THR A 12 8.41 -18.69 18.54
N ASP A 13 7.45 -19.11 19.37
CA ASP A 13 6.64 -20.28 19.08
C ASP A 13 5.73 -20.04 17.85
N MET A 14 5.34 -21.14 17.20
CA MET A 14 4.53 -21.12 15.96
C MET A 14 3.23 -20.32 16.12
N ASN A 15 2.55 -20.44 17.27
CA ASN A 15 1.27 -19.77 17.51
C ASN A 15 1.45 -18.26 17.60
N THR A 16 2.50 -17.80 18.27
CA THR A 16 2.87 -16.38 18.31
C THR A 16 3.17 -15.85 16.90
N ALA A 17 3.92 -16.60 16.09
CA ALA A 17 4.22 -16.20 14.70
C ALA A 17 2.94 -16.09 13.85
N VAL A 18 2.03 -17.05 13.95
CA VAL A 18 0.73 -17.02 13.27
C VAL A 18 -0.13 -15.85 13.75
N ALA A 19 -0.14 -15.54 15.04
CA ALA A 19 -0.86 -14.39 15.58
C ALA A 19 -0.34 -13.05 15.04
N ILE A 20 0.98 -12.93 14.81
CA ILE A 20 1.58 -11.78 14.12
C ILE A 20 1.12 -11.76 12.66
N ALA A 21 1.24 -12.88 11.96
CA ALA A 21 0.90 -12.99 10.54
C ALA A 21 -0.58 -12.69 10.24
N LYS A 22 -1.51 -13.06 11.13
CA LYS A 22 -2.95 -12.77 11.01
C LYS A 22 -3.28 -11.28 11.06
N LYS A 23 -2.41 -10.45 11.62
CA LYS A 23 -2.55 -8.98 11.65
C LYS A 23 -2.02 -8.30 10.38
N GLY A 24 -1.38 -9.04 9.47
CA GLY A 24 -0.87 -8.52 8.21
C GLY A 24 -2.00 -8.08 7.28
N THR A 25 -1.88 -6.88 6.72
CA THR A 25 -2.92 -6.25 5.89
C THR A 25 -2.70 -6.43 4.39
N HIS A 26 -1.70 -7.21 3.95
CA HIS A 26 -1.38 -7.43 2.53
C HIS A 26 -1.11 -6.16 1.69
N CYS A 27 -0.81 -5.02 2.32
CA CYS A 27 -0.58 -3.72 1.69
C CYS A 27 0.66 -3.60 0.78
N GLY A 28 1.50 -4.63 0.68
CA GLY A 28 2.67 -4.63 -0.19
C GLY A 28 3.83 -3.72 0.23
N MET A 29 3.71 -2.94 1.30
CA MET A 29 4.70 -1.95 1.75
C MET A 29 6.12 -2.52 1.93
N CYS A 30 6.26 -3.80 2.30
CA CYS A 30 7.57 -4.44 2.46
C CYS A 30 8.40 -4.59 1.16
N ARG A 31 7.84 -4.22 0.02
CA ARG A 31 8.48 -4.21 -1.31
C ARG A 31 8.91 -2.82 -1.77
N ILE A 32 8.64 -1.77 -0.98
CA ILE A 32 9.05 -0.39 -1.27
C ILE A 32 9.93 0.15 -0.14
N ASP A 33 10.92 0.99 -0.45
CA ASP A 33 11.87 1.49 0.55
C ASP A 33 11.51 2.90 1.00
N PHE A 34 10.40 3.02 1.73
CA PHE A 34 9.86 4.29 2.18
C PHE A 34 10.57 4.87 3.40
N LEU A 35 11.37 4.07 4.12
CA LEU A 35 12.20 4.53 5.23
C LEU A 35 13.67 4.77 4.83
N GLY A 36 14.07 4.46 3.59
CA GLY A 36 15.47 4.53 3.16
C GLY A 36 16.39 3.54 3.89
N THR A 37 15.83 2.43 4.39
CA THR A 37 16.57 1.41 5.15
C THR A 37 16.91 0.17 4.31
N GLY A 38 16.59 0.22 3.01
CA GLY A 38 16.74 -0.87 2.07
C GLY A 38 15.51 -1.79 2.00
N LEU A 39 15.54 -2.66 1.00
CA LEU A 39 14.53 -3.71 0.79
C LEU A 39 15.06 -5.07 1.25
N CYS A 40 14.14 -6.01 1.48
CA CYS A 40 14.48 -7.39 1.81
C CYS A 40 15.39 -8.02 0.74
N PRO A 41 16.65 -8.40 1.07
CA PRO A 41 17.57 -8.96 0.09
C PRO A 41 17.09 -10.27 -0.53
N SER A 42 16.46 -11.12 0.30
CA SER A 42 15.82 -12.36 -0.13
C SER A 42 14.75 -12.12 -1.18
N GLY A 43 13.80 -11.23 -0.88
CA GLY A 43 12.73 -10.87 -1.80
C GLY A 43 13.25 -10.32 -3.12
N ARG A 44 14.21 -9.40 -3.08
CA ARG A 44 14.86 -8.83 -4.28
C ARG A 44 15.57 -9.88 -5.14
N LYS A 45 16.26 -10.83 -4.52
CA LYS A 45 17.04 -11.84 -5.24
C LYS A 45 16.14 -12.89 -5.91
N HIS A 46 15.09 -13.34 -5.24
CA HIS A 46 14.28 -14.48 -5.68
C HIS A 46 12.95 -14.08 -6.34
N GLY A 47 12.43 -12.88 -6.07
CA GLY A 47 11.25 -12.30 -6.72
C GLY A 47 9.91 -12.80 -6.21
N PHE A 48 9.68 -14.12 -6.18
CA PHE A 48 8.38 -14.70 -5.77
C PHE A 48 7.95 -14.23 -4.38
N LEU A 49 6.63 -14.11 -4.19
CA LEU A 49 6.04 -13.55 -2.97
C LEU A 49 6.52 -14.25 -1.68
N ALA A 50 6.72 -15.57 -1.72
CA ALA A 50 7.19 -16.39 -0.59
C ALA A 50 8.55 -15.95 0.00
N TYR A 51 9.38 -15.27 -0.78
CA TYR A 51 10.70 -14.77 -0.34
C TYR A 51 10.62 -13.37 0.28
N TRP A 52 9.48 -12.70 0.18
CA TRP A 52 9.20 -11.42 0.81
C TRP A 52 8.58 -11.61 2.21
N PRO A 53 8.69 -10.61 3.10
CA PRO A 53 8.06 -10.67 4.42
C PRO A 53 6.56 -10.97 4.35
N GLN A 54 5.85 -10.37 3.39
CA GLN A 54 4.42 -10.62 3.16
C GLN A 54 4.12 -12.08 2.85
N GLY A 55 4.84 -12.72 1.92
CA GLY A 55 4.59 -14.12 1.58
C GLY A 55 4.98 -15.07 2.70
N ARG A 56 6.06 -14.79 3.45
CA ARG A 56 6.40 -15.57 4.65
C ARG A 56 5.30 -15.52 5.71
N MET A 57 4.67 -14.36 5.89
CA MET A 57 3.51 -14.23 6.77
C MET A 57 2.32 -15.06 6.29
N GLU A 58 2.08 -15.19 4.98
CA GLU A 58 1.02 -16.09 4.50
C GLU A 58 1.42 -17.56 4.66
N LEU A 59 2.65 -17.91 4.26
CA LEU A 59 3.20 -19.26 4.31
C LEU A 59 3.15 -19.88 5.72
N ILE A 60 3.49 -19.12 6.78
CA ILE A 60 3.44 -19.66 8.16
C ILE A 60 2.02 -20.11 8.56
N LYS A 61 0.97 -19.43 8.06
CA LYS A 61 -0.42 -19.79 8.35
C LYS A 61 -0.73 -21.16 7.74
N HIS A 62 -0.32 -21.36 6.49
CA HIS A 62 -0.52 -22.63 5.79
C HIS A 62 0.27 -23.79 6.39
N LEU A 63 1.51 -23.54 6.83
CA LEU A 63 2.32 -24.53 7.55
C LEU A 63 1.71 -24.90 8.90
N HIS A 64 1.20 -23.92 9.64
CA HIS A 64 0.51 -24.15 10.92
C HIS A 64 -0.76 -24.98 10.74
N ASP A 65 -1.58 -24.65 9.74
CA ASP A 65 -2.85 -25.32 9.49
C ASP A 65 -2.68 -26.68 8.76
N GLY A 66 -1.45 -27.05 8.39
CA GLY A 66 -1.16 -28.30 7.67
C GLY A 66 -1.69 -28.35 6.24
N THR A 67 -2.10 -27.20 5.70
CA THR A 67 -2.69 -27.08 4.35
C THR A 67 -1.65 -27.10 3.23
N VAL A 68 -0.37 -26.92 3.57
CA VAL A 68 0.75 -27.09 2.64
C VAL A 68 1.78 -28.05 3.26
N GLN A 69 2.21 -29.03 2.46
CA GLN A 69 3.28 -29.93 2.85
C GLN A 69 4.65 -29.32 2.51
N PRO A 70 5.68 -29.49 3.36
CA PRO A 70 7.01 -28.99 3.09
C PRO A 70 7.64 -29.54 1.81
N THR A 71 8.25 -28.68 1.01
CA THR A 71 9.09 -29.03 -0.16
C THR A 71 10.53 -28.54 0.04
N GLU A 72 11.44 -28.88 -0.87
CA GLU A 72 12.81 -28.33 -0.85
C GLU A 72 12.82 -26.78 -0.91
N LYS A 73 11.81 -26.17 -1.55
CA LYS A 73 11.70 -24.71 -1.59
C LYS A 73 11.42 -24.09 -0.23
N LEU A 74 10.77 -24.79 0.70
CA LEU A 74 10.59 -24.29 2.06
C LEU A 74 11.95 -24.05 2.75
N ILE A 75 12.89 -24.97 2.55
CA ILE A 75 14.25 -24.86 3.08
C ILE A 75 14.94 -23.64 2.46
N GLU A 76 14.88 -23.51 1.13
CA GLU A 76 15.48 -22.37 0.42
C GLU A 76 14.89 -21.01 0.89
N ILE A 77 13.57 -20.93 1.07
CA ILE A 77 12.87 -19.73 1.56
C ILE A 77 13.29 -19.37 2.99
N ALA A 78 13.46 -20.38 3.85
CA ALA A 78 13.91 -20.19 5.23
C ALA A 78 15.37 -19.74 5.28
N GLU A 79 16.25 -20.40 4.53
CA GLU A 79 17.69 -20.13 4.48
C GLU A 79 18.02 -18.79 3.83
N SER A 80 17.27 -18.38 2.80
CA SER A 80 17.43 -17.07 2.15
C SER A 80 17.18 -15.87 3.07
N CYS A 81 16.47 -16.05 4.20
CA CYS A 81 16.29 -14.99 5.19
C CYS A 81 17.53 -14.82 6.07
N SER A 82 18.09 -13.61 6.12
CA SER A 82 19.22 -13.28 7.00
C SER A 82 18.83 -12.78 8.40
N LEU A 83 17.53 -12.62 8.68
CA LEU A 83 17.02 -12.03 9.94
C LEU A 83 17.61 -10.63 10.24
N CYS A 84 17.78 -9.81 9.21
CA CYS A 84 18.38 -8.47 9.32
C CYS A 84 17.46 -7.38 9.92
N GLY A 85 16.19 -7.69 10.22
CA GLY A 85 15.23 -6.72 10.79
C GLY A 85 14.74 -5.60 9.88
N ILE A 86 15.13 -5.55 8.60
CA ILE A 86 14.62 -4.53 7.66
C ILE A 86 13.09 -4.55 7.58
N CYS A 87 12.49 -5.75 7.56
CA CYS A 87 11.05 -5.91 7.51
C CYS A 87 10.35 -5.43 8.79
N ASP A 88 10.99 -5.58 9.96
CA ASP A 88 10.47 -5.06 11.22
C ASP A 88 10.48 -3.54 11.23
N LYS A 89 11.54 -2.90 10.73
CA LYS A 89 11.61 -1.42 10.65
C LYS A 89 10.48 -0.88 9.78
N GLN A 90 10.33 -1.44 8.58
CA GLN A 90 9.27 -1.01 7.66
C GLN A 90 7.87 -1.31 8.20
N CYS A 91 7.58 -2.54 8.60
CA CYS A 91 6.23 -2.90 9.01
C CYS A 91 5.84 -2.33 10.37
N ASN A 92 6.77 -2.19 11.32
CA ASN A 92 6.44 -1.66 12.63
C ASN A 92 5.98 -0.22 12.58
N PHE A 93 6.62 0.61 11.76
CA PHE A 93 6.21 2.00 11.56
C PHE A 93 4.74 2.10 11.14
N ALA A 94 4.31 1.28 10.16
CA ALA A 94 2.96 1.36 9.62
C ALA A 94 1.90 0.56 10.42
N THR A 95 2.29 -0.54 11.04
CA THR A 95 1.32 -1.56 11.52
C THR A 95 1.65 -2.14 12.90
N GLN A 96 2.77 -1.74 13.49
CA GLN A 96 3.37 -2.34 14.68
C GLN A 96 3.73 -3.83 14.56
N LEU A 97 3.73 -4.39 13.36
CA LEU A 97 4.08 -5.80 13.11
C LEU A 97 5.58 -6.06 13.25
N ARG A 98 5.92 -7.33 13.53
CA ARG A 98 7.29 -7.84 13.63
C ARG A 98 7.49 -9.06 12.71
N PRO A 99 7.55 -8.89 11.37
CA PRO A 99 7.69 -10.01 10.43
C PRO A 99 8.97 -10.85 10.60
N GLU A 100 10.04 -10.31 11.19
CA GLU A 100 11.27 -11.06 11.49
C GLU A 100 10.98 -12.26 12.40
N LYS A 101 10.12 -12.08 13.41
CA LYS A 101 9.70 -13.17 14.30
C LYS A 101 9.01 -14.31 13.55
N VAL A 102 8.26 -13.98 12.50
CA VAL A 102 7.65 -14.97 11.63
C VAL A 102 8.71 -15.71 10.82
N ALA A 103 9.69 -14.99 10.26
CA ALA A 103 10.79 -15.61 9.54
C ALA A 103 11.66 -16.51 10.44
N GLN A 104 11.88 -16.13 11.69
CA GLN A 104 12.55 -16.97 12.69
C GLN A 104 11.76 -18.25 12.95
N ALA A 105 10.43 -18.16 13.14
CA ALA A 105 9.60 -19.33 13.35
C ALA A 105 9.61 -20.30 12.14
N ILE A 106 9.65 -19.79 10.91
CA ILE A 106 9.83 -20.64 9.71
C ILE A 106 11.18 -21.36 9.75
N LYS A 107 12.27 -20.67 10.11
CA LYS A 107 13.60 -21.30 10.25
C LYS A 107 13.61 -22.37 11.33
N ASP A 108 13.00 -22.11 12.48
CA ASP A 108 12.91 -23.06 13.59
C ASP A 108 12.07 -24.29 13.18
N TYR A 109 10.97 -24.09 12.45
CA TYR A 109 10.15 -25.15 11.88
C TYR A 109 10.98 -26.03 10.94
N VAL A 110 11.69 -25.43 9.96
CA VAL A 110 12.55 -26.16 9.02
C VAL A 110 13.67 -26.93 9.73
N ALA A 111 14.28 -26.34 10.77
CA ALA A 111 15.32 -27.01 11.55
C ALA A 111 14.81 -28.25 12.31
N SER A 112 13.51 -28.27 12.66
CA SER A 112 12.85 -29.40 13.33
C SER A 112 12.25 -30.43 12.37
N LEU A 113 12.23 -30.15 11.07
CA LEU A 113 11.56 -30.98 10.08
C LEU A 113 12.31 -32.29 9.83
N ASP A 114 11.59 -33.41 9.87
CA ASP A 114 12.12 -34.68 9.37
C ASP A 114 12.26 -34.60 7.85
N LYS A 115 13.49 -34.61 7.33
CA LYS A 115 13.75 -34.48 5.89
C LYS A 115 13.06 -35.56 5.04
N ARG A 116 12.64 -36.68 5.64
CA ARG A 116 11.88 -37.74 4.95
C ARG A 116 10.44 -37.34 4.65
N THR A 117 9.89 -36.31 5.29
CA THR A 117 8.53 -35.80 5.05
C THR A 117 8.49 -34.74 3.95
N ILE A 118 9.65 -34.37 3.38
CA ILE A 118 9.74 -33.40 2.29
C ILE A 118 9.11 -33.99 1.03
N GLN A 119 8.09 -33.32 0.52
CA GLN A 119 7.41 -33.69 -0.71
C GLN A 119 8.26 -33.29 -1.93
N LYS A 120 8.33 -34.18 -2.91
CA LYS A 120 8.81 -33.86 -4.25
C LYS A 120 7.71 -33.14 -5.03
N VAL A 121 8.07 -32.02 -5.64
CA VAL A 121 7.18 -31.31 -6.55
C VAL A 121 7.15 -32.06 -7.88
N LYS A 122 5.95 -32.31 -8.40
CA LYS A 122 5.78 -32.98 -9.68
C LYS A 122 6.24 -32.03 -10.80
N GLU A 123 7.11 -32.52 -11.66
CA GLU A 123 7.42 -31.85 -12.91
C GLU A 123 6.48 -32.35 -14.01
N ASP A 124 5.88 -31.42 -14.75
CA ASP A 124 4.96 -31.71 -15.85
C ASP A 124 5.28 -30.83 -17.08
N ALA A 125 4.67 -31.17 -18.22
CA ALA A 125 4.92 -30.46 -19.47
C ALA A 125 4.53 -28.97 -19.41
N ILE A 126 3.58 -28.60 -18.54
CA ILE A 126 3.11 -27.22 -18.41
C ILE A 126 4.19 -26.37 -17.75
N ILE A 127 4.73 -26.80 -16.61
CA ILE A 127 5.79 -26.05 -15.93
C ILE A 127 7.06 -25.98 -16.80
N THR A 128 7.42 -27.06 -17.50
CA THR A 128 8.54 -27.05 -18.44
C THR A 128 8.33 -26.06 -19.58
N GLY A 129 7.14 -26.03 -20.18
CA GLY A 129 6.80 -25.08 -21.25
C GLY A 129 6.82 -23.62 -20.79
N LEU A 130 6.30 -23.32 -19.60
CA LEU A 130 6.34 -21.98 -19.02
C LEU A 130 7.80 -21.53 -18.75
N ARG A 131 8.66 -22.42 -18.25
CA ARG A 131 10.09 -22.15 -18.04
C ARG A 131 10.85 -21.87 -19.33
N GLN A 132 10.44 -22.43 -20.47
CA GLN A 132 11.02 -22.08 -21.77
C GLN A 132 10.68 -20.64 -22.20
N ILE A 133 9.62 -20.04 -21.66
CA ILE A 133 9.22 -18.66 -21.97
C ILE A 133 9.95 -17.66 -21.06
N VAL A 134 9.89 -17.87 -19.73
CA VAL A 134 10.39 -16.89 -18.74
C VAL A 134 11.73 -17.26 -18.10
N GLY A 135 12.27 -18.44 -18.42
CA GLY A 135 13.47 -19.02 -17.81
C GLY A 135 13.18 -19.91 -16.61
N GLU A 136 14.09 -20.85 -16.34
CA GLU A 136 13.96 -21.89 -15.30
C GLU A 136 13.59 -21.34 -13.91
N LYS A 137 14.19 -20.21 -13.55
CA LYS A 137 14.01 -19.58 -12.24
C LYS A 137 12.62 -18.96 -12.05
N TRP A 138 11.96 -18.56 -13.12
CA TRP A 138 10.85 -17.60 -13.08
C TRP A 138 9.49 -18.22 -13.34
N ALA A 139 9.41 -19.55 -13.33
CA ALA A 139 8.16 -20.29 -13.33
C ALA A 139 8.23 -21.42 -12.28
N THR A 140 7.16 -21.59 -11.50
CA THR A 140 7.07 -22.63 -10.46
C THR A 140 5.65 -23.18 -10.32
N ASN A 141 5.55 -24.47 -10.00
CA ASN A 141 4.33 -25.13 -9.53
C ASN A 141 4.49 -25.65 -8.08
N ASP A 142 5.47 -25.13 -7.33
CA ASP A 142 5.73 -25.55 -5.96
C ASP A 142 4.63 -25.00 -5.01
N PRO A 143 3.91 -25.87 -4.28
CA PRO A 143 2.80 -25.45 -3.42
C PRO A 143 3.25 -24.55 -2.26
N VAL A 144 4.50 -24.63 -1.79
CA VAL A 144 5.06 -23.73 -0.76
C VAL A 144 5.19 -22.30 -1.30
N ILE A 145 5.54 -22.13 -2.58
CA ILE A 145 5.57 -20.79 -3.19
C ILE A 145 4.14 -20.32 -3.44
N ILE A 146 3.29 -21.18 -4.01
CA ILE A 146 1.90 -20.87 -4.37
C ILE A 146 1.07 -20.48 -3.14
N SER A 147 1.26 -21.12 -1.99
CA SER A 147 0.52 -20.80 -0.76
C SER A 147 0.67 -19.34 -0.36
N SER A 148 1.76 -18.68 -0.73
CA SER A 148 1.97 -17.25 -0.44
C SER A 148 1.05 -16.33 -1.24
N TYR A 149 0.47 -16.82 -2.35
CA TYR A 149 -0.45 -16.10 -3.23
C TYR A 149 -1.92 -16.22 -2.81
N VAL A 150 -2.21 -17.07 -1.81
CA VAL A 150 -3.53 -17.16 -1.17
C VAL A 150 -3.91 -15.82 -0.54
N ARG A 151 -5.20 -15.45 -0.65
CA ARG A 151 -5.75 -14.13 -0.30
C ARG A 151 -5.19 -12.94 -1.11
N SER A 152 -4.41 -13.20 -2.15
CA SER A 152 -3.93 -12.17 -3.09
C SER A 152 -4.43 -12.33 -4.52
N ILE A 153 -4.78 -13.57 -4.91
CA ILE A 153 -5.36 -13.93 -6.21
C ILE A 153 -5.97 -15.34 -6.17
N ILE A 154 -5.43 -16.18 -5.28
CA ILE A 154 -5.99 -17.50 -4.96
C ILE A 154 -6.97 -17.33 -3.79
N PRO A 155 -8.23 -17.80 -3.91
CA PRO A 155 -9.17 -17.80 -2.79
C PRO A 155 -8.73 -18.77 -1.69
N PRO A 156 -9.13 -18.57 -0.41
CA PRO A 156 -8.84 -19.54 0.63
C PRO A 156 -9.55 -20.89 0.34
N ASN A 157 -8.97 -21.99 0.81
CA ASN A 157 -9.54 -23.35 0.77
C ASN A 157 -9.65 -24.02 -0.62
N VAL A 158 -8.97 -23.50 -1.66
CA VAL A 158 -8.81 -24.23 -2.92
C VAL A 158 -7.50 -25.03 -2.93
N PRO A 159 -7.43 -26.16 -3.66
CA PRO A 159 -6.17 -26.89 -3.87
C PRO A 159 -5.11 -25.98 -4.49
N LEU A 160 -3.84 -26.15 -4.11
CA LEU A 160 -2.72 -25.33 -4.61
C LEU A 160 -2.20 -25.78 -5.99
N ASP A 161 -3.12 -26.19 -6.87
CA ASP A 161 -2.83 -26.68 -8.23
C ASP A 161 -2.71 -25.51 -9.22
N PHE A 162 -1.66 -24.72 -9.06
CA PHE A 162 -1.37 -23.52 -9.85
C PHE A 162 0.04 -23.52 -10.42
N TYR A 163 0.25 -22.64 -11.40
CA TYR A 163 1.56 -22.25 -11.90
C TYR A 163 1.74 -20.76 -11.64
N VAL A 164 2.86 -20.35 -11.06
CA VAL A 164 3.23 -18.94 -10.93
C VAL A 164 4.36 -18.63 -11.89
N VAL A 165 4.17 -17.65 -12.76
CA VAL A 165 5.15 -17.22 -13.75
C VAL A 165 5.44 -15.73 -13.61
N MET A 166 6.71 -15.33 -13.72
CA MET A 166 7.15 -13.95 -13.59
C MET A 166 7.80 -13.47 -14.89
N PRO A 167 7.06 -12.89 -15.85
CA PRO A 167 7.63 -12.36 -17.08
C PRO A 167 8.38 -11.03 -16.84
N GLU A 168 9.41 -10.76 -17.62
CA GLU A 168 10.17 -9.50 -17.60
C GLU A 168 9.97 -8.62 -18.84
N THR A 169 9.23 -9.10 -19.84
CA THR A 169 8.88 -8.35 -21.05
C THR A 169 7.43 -8.58 -21.46
N THR A 170 6.87 -7.63 -22.21
CA THR A 170 5.54 -7.77 -22.83
C THR A 170 5.46 -8.98 -23.77
N ASP A 171 6.53 -9.29 -24.51
CA ASP A 171 6.62 -10.49 -25.36
C ASP A 171 6.44 -11.79 -24.53
N GLN A 172 7.10 -11.89 -23.37
CA GLN A 172 6.91 -13.05 -22.51
C GLN A 172 5.47 -13.17 -22.01
N VAL A 173 4.80 -12.05 -21.68
CA VAL A 173 3.38 -12.04 -21.29
C VAL A 173 2.51 -12.57 -22.44
N SER A 174 2.70 -12.07 -23.65
CA SER A 174 2.02 -12.53 -24.88
C SER A 174 2.19 -14.03 -25.10
N ARG A 175 3.44 -14.52 -25.03
CA ARG A 175 3.75 -15.95 -25.19
C ARG A 175 3.14 -16.83 -24.11
N ILE A 176 3.07 -16.36 -22.85
CA ILE A 176 2.38 -17.07 -21.77
C ILE A 176 0.89 -17.20 -22.07
N VAL A 177 0.23 -16.12 -22.51
CA VAL A 177 -1.20 -16.16 -22.87
C VAL A 177 -1.44 -17.12 -24.02
N HIS A 178 -0.64 -17.07 -25.08
CA HIS A 178 -0.73 -18.02 -26.19
C HIS A 178 -0.53 -19.47 -25.74
N PHE A 179 0.44 -19.72 -24.87
CA PHE A 179 0.70 -21.03 -24.29
C PHE A 179 -0.49 -21.52 -23.46
N ALA A 180 -1.05 -20.66 -22.61
CA ALA A 180 -2.21 -20.96 -21.78
C ALA A 180 -3.43 -21.33 -22.63
N ASN A 181 -3.72 -20.55 -23.68
CA ASN A 181 -4.81 -20.80 -24.62
C ASN A 181 -4.63 -22.13 -25.37
N THR A 182 -3.43 -22.39 -25.88
CA THR A 182 -3.12 -23.65 -26.59
C THR A 182 -3.36 -24.89 -25.71
N HIS A 183 -3.16 -24.78 -24.40
CA HIS A 183 -3.36 -25.85 -23.44
C HIS A 183 -4.71 -25.79 -22.71
N ASN A 184 -5.57 -24.82 -23.03
CA ASN A 184 -6.86 -24.56 -22.36
C ASN A 184 -6.71 -24.37 -20.83
N ILE A 185 -5.67 -23.65 -20.41
CA ILE A 185 -5.40 -23.35 -18.99
C ILE A 185 -5.85 -21.92 -18.70
N PRO A 186 -6.76 -21.69 -17.73
CA PRO A 186 -7.13 -20.34 -17.33
C PRO A 186 -5.93 -19.61 -16.72
N PHE A 187 -5.89 -18.29 -16.89
CA PHE A 187 -4.82 -17.46 -16.36
C PHE A 187 -5.37 -16.16 -15.78
N LEU A 188 -4.62 -15.53 -14.88
CA LEU A 188 -4.96 -14.22 -14.34
C LEU A 188 -3.68 -13.43 -14.01
N PRO A 189 -3.58 -12.15 -14.40
CA PRO A 189 -2.43 -11.31 -14.05
C PRO A 189 -2.50 -10.88 -12.59
N ARG A 190 -1.33 -10.71 -11.99
CA ARG A 190 -1.15 -10.24 -10.62
C ARG A 190 0.01 -9.25 -10.58
N SER A 191 -0.19 -8.11 -9.92
CA SER A 191 0.90 -7.17 -9.61
C SER A 191 1.15 -7.12 -8.10
N GLY A 192 0.76 -6.04 -7.44
CA GLY A 192 0.89 -5.88 -5.99
C GLY A 192 0.02 -6.84 -5.17
N GLY A 193 -1.13 -7.27 -5.70
CA GLY A 193 -2.09 -8.08 -4.92
C GLY A 193 -2.69 -7.31 -3.73
N THR A 194 -2.73 -5.97 -3.81
CA THR A 194 -3.24 -5.08 -2.75
C THR A 194 -4.77 -4.90 -2.82
N ALA A 195 -5.37 -5.02 -4.01
CA ALA A 195 -6.84 -5.01 -4.18
C ALA A 195 -7.53 -6.08 -3.29
N LEU A 196 -6.88 -7.25 -3.21
CA LEU A 196 -6.92 -8.26 -2.13
C LEU A 196 -7.50 -7.78 -0.79
N SER A 197 -6.78 -6.87 -0.15
CA SER A 197 -6.98 -6.57 1.27
C SER A 197 -8.23 -5.77 1.59
N VAL A 198 -8.78 -5.05 0.61
CA VAL A 198 -9.89 -4.11 0.82
C VAL A 198 -11.21 -4.70 0.33
N ALA A 199 -11.18 -5.48 -0.75
CA ALA A 199 -12.38 -6.06 -1.38
C ALA A 199 -12.61 -7.56 -1.09
N SER A 200 -11.64 -8.27 -0.48
CA SER A 200 -11.77 -9.70 -0.14
C SER A 200 -13.02 -10.12 0.64
N PRO A 201 -13.65 -9.29 1.51
CA PRO A 201 -14.90 -9.69 2.17
C PRO A 201 -16.16 -9.44 1.32
N THR A 202 -16.04 -8.97 0.08
CA THR A 202 -17.17 -8.59 -0.78
C THR A 202 -17.33 -9.55 -1.95
N VAL A 203 -18.54 -9.63 -2.52
CA VAL A 203 -18.86 -10.45 -3.72
C VAL A 203 -17.97 -10.09 -4.92
N LEU A 204 -17.43 -8.86 -4.94
CA LEU A 204 -16.52 -8.34 -5.95
C LEU A 204 -15.19 -9.12 -6.03
N ALA A 205 -14.81 -9.85 -4.98
CA ALA A 205 -13.59 -10.65 -4.97
C ALA A 205 -13.59 -11.80 -6.00
N ASN A 206 -14.77 -12.35 -6.35
CA ASN A 206 -14.87 -13.50 -7.26
C ASN A 206 -14.36 -13.20 -8.66
N ALA A 207 -14.53 -11.96 -9.15
CA ALA A 207 -14.06 -11.52 -10.45
C ALA A 207 -12.52 -11.43 -10.53
N THR A 208 -11.84 -11.38 -9.39
CA THR A 208 -10.38 -11.21 -9.26
C THR A 208 -9.67 -12.47 -8.78
N ASN A 209 -10.36 -13.60 -8.73
CA ASN A 209 -9.83 -14.86 -8.22
C ASN A 209 -9.59 -15.87 -9.34
N LEU A 210 -8.58 -16.71 -9.15
CA LEU A 210 -8.29 -17.87 -9.99
C LEU A 210 -8.42 -19.14 -9.14
N GLU A 211 -9.24 -20.10 -9.59
CA GLU A 211 -9.44 -21.38 -8.87
C GLU A 211 -8.43 -22.46 -9.24
N ARG A 212 -7.83 -22.37 -10.43
CA ARG A 212 -6.72 -23.21 -10.94
C ARG A 212 -6.04 -22.48 -12.10
N GLY A 213 -4.82 -22.86 -12.46
CA GLY A 213 -4.18 -22.40 -13.70
C GLY A 213 -2.97 -21.48 -13.48
N ILE A 214 -2.77 -20.49 -14.36
CA ILE A 214 -1.53 -19.69 -14.42
C ILE A 214 -1.72 -18.31 -13.79
N ILE A 215 -0.94 -18.02 -12.75
CA ILE A 215 -0.80 -16.69 -12.16
C ILE A 215 0.38 -16.00 -12.85
N ILE A 216 0.09 -14.91 -13.55
CA ILE A 216 1.09 -14.10 -14.26
C ILE A 216 1.51 -12.95 -13.35
N ASP A 217 2.59 -13.11 -12.57
CA ASP A 217 3.08 -12.11 -11.63
C ASP A 217 3.98 -11.09 -12.33
N LEU A 218 3.43 -9.90 -12.58
CA LEU A 218 4.00 -8.83 -13.40
C LEU A 218 5.11 -8.03 -12.70
N LEU A 219 5.50 -8.42 -11.48
CA LEU A 219 6.45 -7.66 -10.64
C LEU A 219 7.83 -7.42 -11.29
N ARG A 220 8.23 -8.22 -12.29
CA ARG A 220 9.50 -8.06 -13.03
C ARG A 220 9.44 -7.02 -14.15
N LEU A 221 8.26 -6.56 -14.56
CA LEU A 221 8.10 -5.49 -15.56
C LEU A 221 8.45 -4.12 -14.94
N LYS A 222 9.75 -3.86 -14.77
CA LYS A 222 10.30 -2.74 -13.99
C LYS A 222 10.80 -1.55 -14.81
N LYS A 223 10.32 -1.39 -16.06
CA LYS A 223 10.62 -0.20 -16.86
C LYS A 223 10.10 1.05 -16.14
N LEU A 224 10.96 2.05 -15.95
CA LEU A 224 10.61 3.33 -15.35
C LEU A 224 11.47 4.40 -16.01
N GLU A 225 10.87 5.19 -16.89
CA GLU A 225 11.54 6.25 -17.64
C GLU A 225 10.77 7.55 -17.42
N ILE A 226 11.47 8.58 -16.92
CA ILE A 226 10.89 9.91 -16.72
C ILE A 226 11.29 10.78 -17.91
N HIS A 227 10.33 11.52 -18.45
CA HIS A 227 10.51 12.48 -19.54
C HIS A 227 10.11 13.88 -19.04
N PRO A 228 11.05 14.63 -18.42
CA PRO A 228 10.72 15.91 -17.80
C PRO A 228 10.21 16.96 -18.80
N GLU A 229 10.76 16.98 -20.02
CA GLU A 229 10.40 17.95 -21.05
C GLU A 229 8.93 17.85 -21.47
N SER A 230 8.38 16.63 -21.51
CA SER A 230 6.97 16.36 -21.80
C SER A 230 6.10 16.25 -20.55
N SER A 231 6.69 16.30 -19.35
CA SER A 231 6.02 15.98 -18.08
C SER A 231 5.28 14.64 -18.14
N THR A 232 5.95 13.60 -18.62
CA THR A 232 5.41 12.24 -18.71
C THR A 232 6.36 11.20 -18.12
N ALA A 233 5.83 10.02 -17.79
CA ALA A 233 6.62 8.86 -17.43
C ALA A 233 6.11 7.61 -18.13
N VAL A 234 7.03 6.76 -18.58
CA VAL A 234 6.73 5.40 -19.05
C VAL A 234 6.99 4.41 -17.92
N VAL A 235 5.97 3.63 -17.58
CA VAL A 235 5.91 2.84 -16.35
C VAL A 235 5.46 1.42 -16.65
N GLY A 236 6.29 0.43 -16.31
CA GLY A 236 5.97 -0.99 -16.42
C GLY A 236 5.03 -1.47 -15.31
N ALA A 237 4.33 -2.58 -15.56
CA ALA A 237 3.31 -3.10 -14.64
C ALA A 237 3.83 -3.55 -13.26
N GLY A 238 5.13 -3.80 -13.15
CA GLY A 238 5.80 -4.12 -11.90
C GLY A 238 6.18 -2.90 -11.06
N VAL A 239 5.99 -1.67 -11.56
CA VAL A 239 6.38 -0.44 -10.85
C VAL A 239 5.27 0.02 -9.90
N THR A 240 5.66 0.28 -8.66
CA THR A 240 4.80 0.79 -7.60
C THR A 240 4.60 2.30 -7.70
N SER A 241 3.50 2.79 -7.14
CA SER A 241 3.25 4.23 -6.97
C SER A 241 4.41 4.91 -6.24
N PHE A 242 4.99 4.27 -5.22
CA PHE A 242 6.11 4.82 -4.48
C PHE A 242 7.39 4.95 -5.34
N GLU A 243 7.73 3.91 -6.11
CA GLU A 243 8.90 3.95 -7.00
C GLU A 243 8.76 5.07 -8.03
N LEU A 244 7.60 5.20 -8.67
CA LEU A 244 7.32 6.28 -9.62
C LEU A 244 7.43 7.65 -8.92
N GLN A 245 6.71 7.84 -7.82
CA GLN A 245 6.70 9.13 -7.11
C GLN A 245 8.10 9.55 -6.70
N LYS A 246 8.89 8.63 -6.12
CA LYS A 246 10.26 8.89 -5.69
C LYS A 246 11.15 9.33 -6.85
N GLU A 247 11.05 8.66 -8.00
CA GLU A 247 11.86 9.02 -9.17
C GLU A 247 11.45 10.38 -9.75
N THR A 248 10.14 10.67 -9.82
CA THR A 248 9.65 11.96 -10.34
C THR A 248 10.13 13.16 -9.53
N TYR A 249 10.29 13.02 -8.21
CA TYR A 249 10.80 14.09 -7.35
C TYR A 249 12.26 14.48 -7.67
N ASN A 250 13.08 13.58 -8.22
CA ASN A 250 14.43 13.91 -8.69
C ASN A 250 14.43 14.94 -9.83
N HIS A 251 13.28 15.10 -10.50
CA HIS A 251 13.07 16.00 -11.63
C HIS A 251 12.18 17.20 -11.28
N HIS A 252 11.90 17.46 -9.99
CA HIS A 252 10.92 18.46 -9.54
C HIS A 252 9.51 18.22 -10.10
N LEU A 253 9.17 16.95 -10.32
CA LEU A 253 7.86 16.50 -10.75
C LEU A 253 7.23 15.59 -9.70
N ARG A 254 5.94 15.33 -9.84
CA ARG A 254 5.18 14.33 -9.09
C ARG A 254 4.27 13.55 -10.02
N ALA A 255 3.98 12.31 -9.70
CA ALA A 255 2.91 11.55 -10.32
C ALA A 255 1.60 11.70 -9.54
N ASN A 256 0.47 11.59 -10.22
CA ASN A 256 -0.81 11.47 -9.54
C ASN A 256 -1.03 10.02 -9.12
N VAL A 257 -0.75 9.73 -7.84
CA VAL A 257 -0.84 8.40 -7.23
C VAL A 257 -1.43 8.52 -5.82
N ALA A 258 -1.88 7.39 -5.25
CA ALA A 258 -2.49 7.38 -3.91
C ALA A 258 -1.83 6.38 -2.96
N GLU A 259 -2.11 5.08 -3.10
CA GLU A 259 -1.49 4.05 -2.25
C GLU A 259 -0.05 3.75 -2.71
N ALA A 260 0.91 3.94 -1.81
CA ALA A 260 2.34 3.74 -2.09
C ALA A 260 2.69 2.31 -2.57
N GLY A 261 2.04 1.29 -2.00
CA GLY A 261 2.23 -0.12 -2.36
C GLY A 261 1.46 -0.60 -3.59
N ALA A 262 0.51 0.19 -4.10
CA ALA A 262 -0.22 -0.12 -5.33
C ALA A 262 0.69 0.02 -6.55
N HIS A 263 0.31 -0.64 -7.65
CA HIS A 263 1.06 -0.60 -8.91
C HIS A 263 0.28 0.22 -9.93
N VAL A 264 0.99 1.07 -10.68
CA VAL A 264 0.38 2.10 -11.53
C VAL A 264 -0.50 1.50 -12.62
N CYS A 265 0.03 0.53 -13.37
CA CYS A 265 -0.73 -0.18 -14.41
C CYS A 265 -1.95 -0.91 -13.84
N ALA A 266 -1.82 -1.54 -12.66
CA ALA A 266 -2.92 -2.29 -12.06
C ALA A 266 -4.07 -1.37 -11.60
N ASN A 267 -3.76 -0.17 -11.10
CA ASN A 267 -4.77 0.82 -10.78
C ASN A 267 -5.50 1.26 -12.06
N ILE A 268 -4.76 1.62 -13.12
CA ILE A 268 -5.37 2.01 -14.40
C ILE A 268 -6.25 0.89 -14.96
N ALA A 269 -5.80 -0.37 -14.85
CA ALA A 269 -6.54 -1.53 -15.36
C ALA A 269 -7.86 -1.81 -14.64
N THR A 270 -8.04 -1.30 -13.42
CA THR A 270 -9.17 -1.65 -12.54
C THR A 270 -10.13 -0.47 -12.36
N THR A 271 -9.97 0.27 -11.27
CA THR A 271 -10.80 1.43 -10.92
C THR A 271 -10.24 2.74 -11.42
N GLY A 272 -8.97 2.77 -11.86
CA GLY A 272 -8.18 3.99 -11.96
C GLY A 272 -7.68 4.49 -10.60
N ILE A 273 -7.07 5.68 -10.60
CA ILE A 273 -6.44 6.30 -9.43
C ILE A 273 -7.41 7.21 -8.69
N VAL A 274 -7.85 6.79 -7.50
CA VAL A 274 -8.59 7.65 -6.56
C VAL A 274 -7.58 8.36 -5.67
N THR A 275 -7.59 9.69 -5.69
CA THR A 275 -6.50 10.53 -5.16
C THR A 275 -7.04 11.83 -4.58
N THR A 276 -6.36 12.36 -3.56
CA THR A 276 -6.69 13.68 -2.96
C THR A 276 -6.36 14.84 -3.90
N TRP A 277 -5.57 14.57 -4.95
CA TRP A 277 -5.17 15.52 -5.98
C TRP A 277 -6.15 15.57 -7.16
N GLY A 278 -7.27 14.85 -7.07
CA GLY A 278 -8.19 14.64 -8.19
C GLY A 278 -8.80 15.93 -8.75
N ASN A 279 -8.96 16.95 -7.92
CA ASN A 279 -9.51 18.25 -8.33
C ASN A 279 -8.56 19.02 -9.27
N ALA A 280 -7.24 18.81 -9.16
CA ALA A 280 -6.24 19.49 -9.98
C ALA A 280 -5.70 18.60 -11.10
N TYR A 281 -5.53 17.31 -10.84
CA TYR A 281 -4.83 16.36 -11.71
C TYR A 281 -5.76 15.31 -12.34
N GLY A 282 -7.07 15.42 -12.15
CA GLY A 282 -8.03 14.41 -12.58
C GLY A 282 -7.99 13.14 -11.73
N CYS A 283 -8.96 12.26 -11.93
CA CYS A 283 -9.13 11.04 -11.14
C CYS A 283 -9.31 9.82 -12.05
N PHE A 284 -9.33 8.63 -11.45
CA PHE A 284 -9.52 7.37 -12.15
C PHE A 284 -8.52 7.19 -13.31
N ALA A 285 -9.01 7.23 -14.55
CA ALA A 285 -8.24 7.01 -15.76
C ALA A 285 -7.69 8.29 -16.41
N ASP A 286 -7.97 9.47 -15.85
CA ASP A 286 -7.60 10.76 -16.46
C ASP A 286 -6.09 10.99 -16.64
N ASN A 287 -5.28 10.18 -15.95
CA ASN A 287 -3.85 10.38 -15.80
C ASN A 287 -2.98 9.53 -16.72
N PHE A 288 -3.55 8.57 -17.47
CA PHE A 288 -2.80 7.86 -18.50
C PHE A 288 -2.91 8.57 -19.86
N ILE A 289 -1.91 8.37 -20.71
CA ILE A 289 -1.80 8.90 -22.07
C ILE A 289 -1.84 7.76 -23.07
N ASP A 290 -1.08 6.69 -22.81
CA ASP A 290 -1.00 5.52 -23.69
C ASP A 290 -0.77 4.25 -22.87
N LEU A 291 -1.09 3.09 -23.45
CA LEU A 291 -1.00 1.78 -22.83
C LEU A 291 -0.44 0.74 -23.79
N VAL A 292 0.45 -0.14 -23.30
CA VAL A 292 0.82 -1.37 -24.00
C VAL A 292 0.15 -2.55 -23.32
N LEU A 293 -0.65 -3.27 -24.09
CA LEU A 293 -1.62 -4.25 -23.63
C LEU A 293 -1.35 -5.60 -24.28
N VAL A 294 -1.67 -6.68 -23.57
CA VAL A 294 -1.79 -8.03 -24.13
C VAL A 294 -3.23 -8.48 -23.95
N ASP A 295 -3.92 -8.82 -25.03
CA ASP A 295 -5.30 -9.32 -24.95
C ASP A 295 -5.38 -10.81 -24.59
N ASN A 296 -6.62 -11.31 -24.47
CA ASN A 296 -6.89 -12.70 -24.11
C ASN A 296 -6.38 -13.72 -25.16
N ASP A 297 -6.09 -13.30 -26.39
CA ASP A 297 -5.51 -14.16 -27.43
C ASP A 297 -3.97 -14.12 -27.44
N GLY A 298 -3.38 -13.24 -26.62
CA GLY A 298 -1.95 -13.02 -26.53
C GLY A 298 -1.43 -12.01 -27.54
N VAL A 299 -2.30 -11.24 -28.21
CA VAL A 299 -1.88 -10.21 -29.16
C VAL A 299 -1.45 -8.96 -28.40
N ILE A 300 -0.24 -8.47 -28.72
CA ILE A 300 0.26 -7.20 -28.20
C ILE A 300 -0.39 -6.07 -28.98
N LYS A 301 -0.96 -5.10 -28.27
CA LYS A 301 -1.64 -3.93 -28.81
C LYS A 301 -1.16 -2.68 -28.07
N THR A 302 -1.18 -1.54 -28.75
CA THR A 302 -1.01 -0.24 -28.11
C THR A 302 -2.34 0.52 -28.16
N HIS A 303 -2.67 1.30 -27.13
CA HIS A 303 -3.97 1.97 -27.05
C HIS A 303 -4.27 2.86 -28.26
N HIS A 304 -3.25 3.50 -28.86
CA HIS A 304 -3.43 4.27 -30.10
C HIS A 304 -3.69 3.42 -31.37
N ASP A 305 -3.36 2.12 -31.37
CA ASP A 305 -3.68 1.22 -32.48
C ASP A 305 -5.14 0.75 -32.46
N LEU A 306 -5.84 1.06 -31.38
CA LEU A 306 -7.15 0.54 -31.09
C LEU A 306 -8.19 1.64 -31.33
N GLU A 307 -9.20 1.35 -32.15
CA GLU A 307 -10.47 2.10 -32.14
C GLU A 307 -11.27 1.78 -30.86
N ILE A 308 -10.63 1.92 -29.69
CA ILE A 308 -11.26 1.69 -28.40
C ILE A 308 -11.57 3.04 -27.79
N THR A 309 -12.87 3.33 -27.59
CA THR A 309 -13.30 4.40 -26.68
C THR A 309 -12.62 4.15 -25.33
N ASN A 310 -11.95 5.17 -24.75
CA ASN A 310 -11.23 5.05 -23.47
C ASN A 310 -12.02 4.10 -22.53
N PRO A 311 -11.50 2.89 -22.23
CA PRO A 311 -12.31 1.83 -21.61
C PRO A 311 -12.73 2.18 -20.18
N TYR A 312 -12.17 3.27 -19.64
CA TYR A 312 -12.41 3.82 -18.33
C TYR A 312 -12.89 5.28 -18.39
N SER A 313 -13.34 5.76 -19.56
CA SER A 313 -13.94 7.09 -19.69
C SER A 313 -15.12 7.21 -18.75
N VAL A 314 -15.12 8.28 -17.96
CA VAL A 314 -16.22 8.63 -17.05
C VAL A 314 -17.55 8.90 -17.75
N ASP A 315 -17.55 8.97 -19.10
CA ASP A 315 -18.75 9.09 -19.94
C ASP A 315 -19.81 8.02 -19.62
N ASN A 316 -19.40 6.88 -19.04
CA ASN A 316 -20.29 5.78 -18.63
C ASN A 316 -20.56 5.69 -17.10
N GLY A 317 -20.13 6.68 -16.31
CA GLY A 317 -20.42 6.79 -14.86
C GLY A 317 -19.56 5.92 -13.92
N PHE A 318 -19.68 6.18 -12.61
CA PHE A 318 -18.92 5.52 -11.52
C PHE A 318 -19.11 3.98 -11.44
N ALA A 319 -20.14 3.44 -12.11
CA ALA A 319 -20.49 2.03 -12.08
C ALA A 319 -19.66 1.14 -13.02
N ASN A 320 -18.83 1.72 -13.91
CA ASN A 320 -18.03 0.98 -14.89
C ASN A 320 -16.68 0.48 -14.33
N ILE A 321 -16.66 0.07 -13.05
CA ILE A 321 -15.51 -0.56 -12.42
C ILE A 321 -15.30 -1.94 -13.06
N SER A 322 -14.29 -2.06 -13.93
CA SER A 322 -13.90 -3.35 -14.49
C SER A 322 -12.93 -4.06 -13.54
N LEU A 323 -13.42 -5.05 -12.81
CA LEU A 323 -12.59 -5.87 -11.91
C LEU A 323 -11.83 -6.99 -12.64
N SER A 324 -12.20 -7.27 -13.89
CA SER A 324 -11.56 -8.26 -14.76
C SER A 324 -11.36 -7.65 -16.15
N PRO A 325 -10.38 -6.74 -16.32
CA PRO A 325 -10.13 -6.16 -17.62
C PRO A 325 -9.79 -7.26 -18.64
N PRO A 326 -10.29 -7.20 -19.89
CA PRO A 326 -10.01 -8.20 -20.93
C PRO A 326 -8.58 -8.11 -21.48
N TYR A 327 -7.73 -7.28 -20.88
CA TYR A 327 -6.36 -7.01 -21.28
C TYR A 327 -5.43 -6.99 -20.06
N ILE A 328 -4.20 -7.46 -20.27
CA ILE A 328 -3.09 -7.31 -19.33
C ILE A 328 -2.32 -6.05 -19.70
N ILE A 329 -2.42 -5.00 -18.88
CA ILE A 329 -1.59 -3.80 -19.05
C ILE A 329 -0.16 -4.13 -18.62
N THR A 330 0.79 -4.01 -19.55
CA THR A 330 2.22 -4.30 -19.32
C THR A 330 3.05 -3.04 -19.15
N GLU A 331 2.64 -1.94 -19.78
CA GLU A 331 3.28 -0.62 -19.74
C GLU A 331 2.20 0.46 -19.87
N THR A 332 2.41 1.60 -19.22
CA THR A 332 1.58 2.80 -19.34
C THR A 332 2.44 4.04 -19.44
N THR A 333 2.01 5.00 -20.26
CA THR A 333 2.53 6.36 -20.22
C THR A 333 1.57 7.21 -19.38
N VAL A 334 2.09 7.90 -18.35
CA VAL A 334 1.30 8.73 -17.44
C VAL A 334 1.74 10.18 -17.44
N LYS A 335 0.81 11.07 -17.10
CA LYS A 335 1.07 12.50 -16.87
C LYS A 335 1.81 12.70 -15.55
N LEU A 336 2.74 13.65 -15.55
CA LEU A 336 3.43 14.17 -14.37
C LEU A 336 3.09 15.65 -14.18
N TYR A 337 3.26 16.13 -12.95
CA TYR A 337 2.90 17.48 -12.55
C TYR A 337 4.09 18.16 -11.86
N PRO A 338 4.30 19.46 -12.05
CA PRO A 338 5.36 20.19 -11.39
C PRO A 338 5.20 20.22 -9.87
N VAL A 339 6.33 20.24 -9.17
CA VAL A 339 6.43 20.50 -7.73
C VAL A 339 7.00 21.89 -7.53
N PHE A 340 6.22 22.79 -6.93
CA PHE A 340 6.68 24.14 -6.63
C PHE A 340 7.15 24.27 -5.18
N ALA A 341 8.12 25.17 -4.96
CA ALA A 341 8.72 25.39 -3.64
C ALA A 341 7.82 26.18 -2.67
N ASP A 342 6.75 26.79 -3.18
CA ASP A 342 5.81 27.63 -2.44
C ASP A 342 4.49 26.91 -2.13
N GLU A 343 4.46 25.58 -2.25
CA GLU A 343 3.32 24.78 -1.81
C GLU A 343 3.30 24.61 -0.27
N GLU A 344 2.14 24.85 0.34
CA GLU A 344 1.89 24.67 1.77
C GLU A 344 0.72 23.71 2.01
N ALA A 345 0.81 22.92 3.08
CA ALA A 345 -0.30 22.13 3.60
C ALA A 345 -1.00 22.89 4.73
N VAL A 346 -2.32 22.98 4.64
CA VAL A 346 -3.21 23.68 5.57
C VAL A 346 -4.33 22.74 5.98
N MET A 347 -4.50 22.55 7.29
CA MET A 347 -5.60 21.75 7.81
C MET A 347 -6.71 22.63 8.37
N VAL A 348 -7.96 22.28 8.11
CA VAL A 348 -9.13 23.00 8.61
C VAL A 348 -10.01 22.03 9.40
N PRO A 349 -10.16 22.24 10.73
CA PRO A 349 -10.95 21.36 11.58
C PRO A 349 -12.45 21.69 11.50
N PHE A 350 -13.29 20.65 11.55
CA PHE A 350 -14.76 20.76 11.55
C PHE A 350 -15.41 19.80 12.54
N ASP A 351 -16.55 20.20 13.13
CA ASP A 351 -17.40 19.32 13.95
C ASP A 351 -18.36 18.50 13.10
N ASN A 352 -18.77 18.96 11.92
CA ASN A 352 -19.71 18.23 11.08
C ASN A 352 -19.25 18.14 9.63
N LEU A 353 -19.74 17.09 8.96
CA LEU A 353 -19.34 16.77 7.59
C LEU A 353 -19.87 17.80 6.59
N LYS A 354 -21.07 18.37 6.85
CA LYS A 354 -21.69 19.31 5.93
C LYS A 354 -20.82 20.55 5.75
N ASP A 355 -20.36 21.15 6.84
CA ASP A 355 -19.51 22.36 6.77
C ASP A 355 -18.16 22.06 6.09
N ALA A 356 -17.57 20.89 6.35
CA ALA A 356 -16.35 20.47 5.69
C ALA A 356 -16.54 20.29 4.17
N LEU A 357 -17.67 19.71 3.76
CA LEU A 357 -18.01 19.54 2.34
C LEU A 357 -18.32 20.88 1.66
N ASP A 358 -19.07 21.77 2.32
CA ASP A 358 -19.36 23.11 1.80
C ASP A 358 -18.06 23.89 1.55
N ALA A 359 -17.10 23.83 2.48
CA ALA A 359 -15.78 24.45 2.33
C ALA A 359 -14.97 23.85 1.18
N VAL A 360 -14.93 22.51 1.05
CA VAL A 360 -14.24 21.85 -0.08
C VAL A 360 -14.84 22.25 -1.42
N LEU A 361 -16.17 22.28 -1.52
CA LEU A 361 -16.86 22.63 -2.74
C LEU A 361 -16.58 24.10 -3.12
N GLU A 362 -16.61 25.02 -2.16
CA GLU A 362 -16.30 26.42 -2.40
C GLU A 362 -14.84 26.61 -2.86
N LEU A 363 -13.87 25.98 -2.21
CA LEU A 363 -12.47 26.04 -2.62
C LEU A 363 -12.27 25.46 -4.01
N GLY A 364 -12.88 24.30 -4.29
CA GLY A 364 -12.86 23.68 -5.62
C GLY A 364 -13.45 24.57 -6.71
N GLN A 365 -14.60 25.22 -6.45
CA GLN A 365 -15.24 26.16 -7.38
C GLN A 365 -14.39 27.40 -7.66
N ARG A 366 -13.60 27.84 -6.68
CA ARG A 366 -12.64 28.95 -6.82
C ARG A 366 -11.34 28.54 -7.50
N GLY A 367 -11.14 27.24 -7.78
CA GLY A 367 -9.88 26.71 -8.30
C GLY A 367 -8.72 26.77 -7.29
N VAL A 368 -9.04 26.78 -5.99
CA VAL A 368 -8.07 26.87 -4.90
C VAL A 368 -7.78 25.50 -4.32
N GLY A 369 -6.50 25.15 -4.23
CA GLY A 369 -6.01 23.88 -3.71
C GLY A 369 -5.55 22.93 -4.83
N LEU A 370 -4.29 22.51 -4.77
CA LEU A 370 -3.72 21.44 -5.59
C LEU A 370 -4.19 20.05 -5.13
N SER A 371 -4.48 19.90 -3.83
CA SER A 371 -5.07 18.71 -3.22
C SER A 371 -6.12 19.14 -2.21
N LEU A 372 -7.27 18.49 -2.22
CA LEU A 372 -8.38 18.71 -1.29
C LEU A 372 -8.88 17.36 -0.77
N ALA A 373 -8.83 17.16 0.55
CA ALA A 373 -9.30 15.92 1.17
C ALA A 373 -10.06 16.18 2.46
N VAL A 374 -11.29 15.66 2.55
CA VAL A 374 -12.02 15.59 3.82
C VAL A 374 -11.70 14.26 4.50
N LEU A 375 -11.07 14.32 5.65
CA LEU A 375 -10.65 13.17 6.44
C LEU A 375 -11.42 13.15 7.75
N SER A 376 -11.74 11.95 8.25
CA SER A 376 -12.29 11.83 9.60
C SER A 376 -11.19 11.97 10.65
N TYR A 377 -11.57 12.36 11.87
CA TYR A 377 -10.67 12.40 13.01
C TYR A 377 -9.97 11.07 13.30
N LYS A 378 -10.58 9.93 12.91
CA LYS A 378 -9.96 8.59 13.02
C LYS A 378 -8.77 8.45 12.11
N TYR A 379 -8.95 8.86 10.85
CA TYR A 379 -7.87 8.83 9.86
C TYR A 379 -6.73 9.76 10.27
N LEU A 380 -7.06 10.95 10.80
CA LEU A 380 -6.07 11.86 11.37
C LEU A 380 -5.30 11.20 12.53
N ALA A 381 -6.01 10.55 13.47
CA ALA A 381 -5.41 9.89 14.62
C ALA A 381 -4.41 8.81 14.21
N GLU A 382 -4.75 7.98 13.23
CA GLU A 382 -3.85 6.96 12.68
C GLU A 382 -2.59 7.56 12.04
N PHE A 383 -2.68 8.77 11.49
CA PHE A 383 -1.56 9.46 10.86
C PHE A 383 -0.61 10.16 11.85
N ILE A 384 -1.15 10.80 12.89
CA ILE A 384 -0.34 11.66 13.78
C ILE A 384 0.06 10.99 15.10
N CYS A 385 -0.50 9.83 15.44
CA CYS A 385 -0.24 9.14 16.70
C CYS A 385 0.77 8.00 16.52
N PRO A 386 1.78 7.86 17.42
CA PRO A 386 2.81 6.84 17.29
C PRO A 386 2.34 5.43 17.63
N THR A 387 1.21 5.30 18.36
CA THR A 387 0.66 3.99 18.73
C THR A 387 -0.85 3.92 18.59
N ARG A 388 -1.38 2.71 18.40
CA ARG A 388 -2.82 2.47 18.35
C ARG A 388 -3.54 2.90 19.63
N GLN A 389 -2.92 2.68 20.80
CA GLN A 389 -3.54 3.10 22.05
C GLN A 389 -3.61 4.63 22.16
N ILE A 390 -2.57 5.33 21.73
CA ILE A 390 -2.58 6.80 21.68
C ILE A 390 -3.61 7.29 20.66
N ALA A 391 -3.72 6.65 19.50
CA ALA A 391 -4.72 6.98 18.50
C ALA A 391 -6.14 6.87 19.07
N THR A 392 -6.48 5.77 19.77
CA THR A 392 -7.77 5.59 20.44
C THR A 392 -8.03 6.69 21.48
N ASP A 393 -7.04 7.01 22.30
CA ASP A 393 -7.18 8.05 23.32
C ASP A 393 -7.31 9.46 22.69
N PHE A 394 -6.60 9.71 21.58
CA PHE A 394 -6.71 10.94 20.80
C PHE A 394 -8.09 11.06 20.14
N GLU A 395 -8.64 9.96 19.62
CA GLU A 395 -10.00 9.88 19.10
C GLU A 395 -11.04 10.29 20.16
N ASP A 396 -10.88 9.80 21.39
CA ASP A 396 -11.73 10.18 22.52
C ASP A 396 -11.62 11.67 22.85
N VAL A 397 -10.40 12.24 22.81
CA VAL A 397 -10.17 13.67 23.00
C VAL A 397 -10.89 14.50 21.93
N CYS A 398 -10.71 14.12 20.66
CA CYS A 398 -11.32 14.78 19.52
C CYS A 398 -12.84 14.77 19.59
N LYS A 399 -13.42 13.60 19.85
CA LYS A 399 -14.87 13.39 19.85
C LYS A 399 -15.56 14.07 21.03
N ASN A 400 -15.01 13.92 22.23
CA ASN A 400 -15.74 14.28 23.46
C ASN A 400 -15.43 15.69 23.97
N TYR A 401 -14.29 16.28 23.58
CA TYR A 401 -13.87 17.58 24.12
C TYR A 401 -13.65 18.62 23.03
N LEU A 402 -12.90 18.28 21.97
CA LEU A 402 -12.59 19.23 20.90
C LEU A 402 -13.74 19.44 19.92
N LYS A 403 -14.67 18.48 19.85
CA LYS A 403 -15.65 18.37 18.76
C LYS A 403 -14.97 18.37 17.38
N LEU A 404 -13.78 17.78 17.29
CA LEU A 404 -13.06 17.58 16.04
C LEU A 404 -13.55 16.27 15.41
N ARG A 405 -14.38 16.34 14.37
CA ARG A 405 -14.87 15.14 13.67
C ARG A 405 -14.30 14.99 12.28
N TYR A 406 -14.03 16.09 11.61
CA TYR A 406 -13.48 16.10 10.27
C TYR A 406 -12.34 17.10 10.17
N VAL A 407 -11.39 16.83 9.29
CA VAL A 407 -10.34 17.74 8.89
C VAL A 407 -10.34 17.81 7.39
N LEU A 408 -10.42 19.03 6.87
CA LEU A 408 -10.10 19.30 5.48
C LEU A 408 -8.59 19.55 5.38
N ASP A 409 -7.88 18.66 4.69
CA ASP A 409 -6.49 18.86 4.28
C ASP A 409 -6.43 19.53 2.90
N VAL A 410 -5.78 20.69 2.85
CA VAL A 410 -5.60 21.49 1.66
C VAL A 410 -4.11 21.63 1.38
N VAL A 411 -3.66 21.16 0.23
CA VAL A 411 -2.35 21.56 -0.29
C VAL A 411 -2.59 22.67 -1.30
N CYS A 412 -2.04 23.86 -1.08
CA CYS A 412 -2.22 25.01 -1.97
C CYS A 412 -0.91 25.79 -2.12
N LYS A 413 -0.88 26.75 -3.04
CA LYS A 413 0.23 27.70 -3.08
C LYS A 413 0.15 28.64 -1.88
N LYS A 414 1.28 29.21 -1.50
CA LYS A 414 1.39 30.17 -0.40
C LYS A 414 0.48 31.38 -0.55
N GLU A 415 0.25 31.85 -1.77
CA GLU A 415 -0.65 32.97 -2.08
C GLU A 415 -2.14 32.63 -1.87
N ASP A 416 -2.53 31.39 -2.13
CA ASP A 416 -3.91 30.92 -2.01
C ASP A 416 -4.33 30.67 -0.55
N LYS A 417 -3.36 30.51 0.35
CA LYS A 417 -3.61 30.24 1.77
C LYS A 417 -4.56 31.25 2.41
N LYS A 418 -4.44 32.53 2.06
CA LYS A 418 -5.32 33.56 2.58
C LYS A 418 -6.77 33.34 2.16
N ILE A 419 -6.99 32.86 0.93
CA ILE A 419 -8.34 32.52 0.45
C ILE A 419 -8.90 31.35 1.28
N VAL A 420 -8.08 30.34 1.58
CA VAL A 420 -8.48 29.24 2.46
C VAL A 420 -8.91 29.77 3.83
N GLU A 421 -8.07 30.63 4.44
CA GLU A 421 -8.36 31.25 5.74
C GLU A 421 -9.61 32.13 5.73
N ASP A 422 -9.86 32.87 4.65
CA ASP A 422 -11.03 33.73 4.50
C ASP A 422 -12.34 32.91 4.36
N VAL A 423 -12.29 31.74 3.71
CA VAL A 423 -13.45 30.84 3.54
C VAL A 423 -13.85 30.17 4.87
N VAL A 424 -12.86 29.72 5.65
CA VAL A 424 -13.12 28.85 6.83
C VAL A 424 -12.95 29.55 8.18
N GLY A 425 -12.34 30.73 8.20
CA GLY A 425 -12.16 31.59 9.36
C GLY A 425 -10.97 31.25 10.28
N TYR A 426 -10.51 30.00 10.32
CA TYR A 426 -9.26 29.63 11.01
C TYR A 426 -8.69 28.30 10.54
N THR A 427 -7.37 28.16 10.65
CA THR A 427 -6.63 26.98 10.15
C THR A 427 -5.63 26.45 11.17
N ILE A 428 -5.29 25.18 11.01
CA ILE A 428 -4.15 24.52 11.65
C ILE A 428 -2.99 24.63 10.66
N ASN A 429 -2.08 25.57 10.92
CA ASN A 429 -0.90 25.74 10.11
C ASN A 429 0.14 24.63 10.39
N GLN A 430 1.18 24.56 9.55
CA GLN A 430 2.24 23.56 9.64
C GLN A 430 2.93 23.52 11.02
N SER A 431 3.12 24.68 11.67
CA SER A 431 3.72 24.74 13.01
C SER A 431 2.83 24.07 14.05
N MET A 432 1.52 24.36 14.04
CA MET A 432 0.57 23.73 14.96
C MET A 432 0.43 22.23 14.66
N LEU A 433 0.40 21.84 13.37
CA LEU A 433 0.35 20.42 13.00
C LEU A 433 1.57 19.66 13.55
N ARG A 434 2.77 20.23 13.44
CA ARG A 434 3.98 19.67 14.05
C ARG A 434 3.84 19.53 15.57
N THR A 435 3.31 20.54 16.24
CA THR A 435 3.04 20.51 17.69
C THR A 435 2.05 19.39 18.04
N LEU A 436 0.98 19.21 17.26
CA LEU A 436 0.01 18.14 17.47
C LEU A 436 0.61 16.75 17.25
N ILE A 437 1.44 16.55 16.22
CA ILE A 437 2.11 15.27 15.96
C ILE A 437 3.03 14.92 17.12
N LEU A 438 3.96 15.83 17.47
CA LEU A 438 4.95 15.58 18.53
C LEU A 438 4.31 15.53 19.93
N GLY A 439 3.23 16.27 20.13
CA GLY A 439 2.47 16.33 21.38
C GLY A 439 1.33 15.32 21.47
N SER A 440 1.08 14.49 20.45
CA SER A 440 -0.08 13.59 20.41
C SER A 440 -0.17 12.64 21.62
N PRO A 441 0.94 12.07 22.17
CA PRO A 441 0.86 11.27 23.38
C PRO A 441 0.39 12.07 24.59
N LYS A 442 0.86 13.32 24.72
CA LYS A 442 0.49 14.20 25.83
C LYS A 442 -0.96 14.62 25.71
N LEU A 443 -1.40 15.03 24.52
CA LEU A 443 -2.79 15.39 24.25
C LEU A 443 -3.74 14.24 24.61
N ALA A 444 -3.42 13.02 24.15
CA ALA A 444 -4.17 11.81 24.47
C ALA A 444 -4.27 11.56 25.99
N SER A 445 -3.19 11.82 26.74
CA SER A 445 -3.18 11.68 28.20
C SER A 445 -4.04 12.71 28.94
N LEU A 446 -4.43 13.81 28.28
CA LEU A 446 -5.29 14.85 28.88
C LEU A 446 -6.77 14.45 28.92
N LYS A 447 -7.14 13.25 28.43
CA LYS A 447 -8.50 12.73 28.59
C LYS A 447 -8.93 12.82 30.07
N ASN A 448 -10.11 13.37 30.33
CA ASN A 448 -10.65 13.67 31.66
C ASN A 448 -9.95 14.76 32.49
N SER A 449 -8.94 15.46 31.95
CA SER A 449 -8.33 16.60 32.65
C SER A 449 -9.33 17.75 32.85
N GLU A 450 -9.10 18.57 33.86
CA GLU A 450 -9.91 19.77 34.13
C GLU A 450 -9.86 20.75 32.94
N PHE A 451 -8.70 20.90 32.31
CA PHE A 451 -8.55 21.67 31.08
C PHE A 451 -9.48 21.20 29.97
N MET A 452 -9.55 19.88 29.72
CA MET A 452 -10.43 19.33 28.68
C MET A 452 -11.92 19.52 29.01
N LYS A 453 -12.29 19.45 30.30
CA LYS A 453 -13.67 19.73 30.73
C LYS A 453 -14.06 21.19 30.47
N ILE A 454 -13.21 22.14 30.88
CA ILE A 454 -13.41 23.57 30.60
C ILE A 454 -13.53 23.81 29.10
N LEU A 455 -12.62 23.22 28.32
CA LEU A 455 -12.63 23.37 26.86
C LEU A 455 -13.91 22.81 26.22
N SER A 456 -14.48 21.73 26.76
CA SER A 456 -15.72 21.15 26.24
C SER A 456 -16.97 22.02 26.49
N GLU A 457 -16.91 22.95 27.45
CA GLU A 457 -17.96 23.91 27.76
C GLU A 457 -17.94 25.13 26.82
N GLU A 458 -16.83 25.35 26.09
CA GLU A 458 -16.74 26.40 25.09
C GLU A 458 -17.77 26.20 23.96
N LYS A 459 -18.32 27.31 23.48
CA LYS A 459 -19.26 27.30 22.35
C LYS A 459 -18.60 26.75 21.08
N ASP A 460 -17.34 27.11 20.86
CA ASP A 460 -16.51 26.66 19.74
C ASP A 460 -15.11 26.27 20.26
N PRO A 461 -14.95 25.02 20.75
CA PRO A 461 -13.70 24.54 21.30
C PRO A 461 -12.55 24.58 20.29
N LEU A 462 -12.83 24.27 19.02
CA LEU A 462 -11.85 24.27 17.94
C LEU A 462 -11.26 25.67 17.73
N ARG A 463 -12.12 26.69 17.64
CA ARG A 463 -11.66 28.08 17.53
C ARG A 463 -10.88 28.48 18.77
N ALA A 464 -11.32 28.12 19.97
CA ALA A 464 -10.63 28.45 21.22
C ALA A 464 -9.18 27.96 21.24
N ILE A 465 -8.91 26.75 20.72
CA ILE A 465 -7.57 26.16 20.71
C ILE A 465 -6.71 26.49 19.49
N PHE A 466 -7.30 26.73 18.31
CA PHE A 466 -6.52 26.94 17.08
C PHE A 466 -6.36 28.41 16.70
N ALA A 467 -7.31 29.27 17.07
CA ALA A 467 -7.29 30.71 16.77
C ALA A 467 -7.53 31.60 18.01
N GLY A 468 -7.89 31.01 19.13
CA GLY A 468 -8.31 31.70 20.34
C GLY A 468 -7.23 31.80 21.42
N PRO A 469 -7.62 32.28 22.61
CA PRO A 469 -6.69 32.56 23.72
C PRO A 469 -6.05 31.29 24.31
N MET A 470 -6.64 30.11 24.07
CA MET A 470 -6.14 28.84 24.60
C MET A 470 -5.01 28.24 23.75
N LYS A 471 -4.75 28.76 22.55
CA LYS A 471 -3.72 28.25 21.63
C LYS A 471 -2.34 28.15 22.28
N LYS A 472 -1.85 29.24 22.87
CA LYS A 472 -0.52 29.27 23.51
C LYS A 472 -0.43 28.31 24.69
N HIS A 473 -1.50 28.18 25.46
CA HIS A 473 -1.58 27.26 26.59
C HIS A 473 -1.50 25.81 26.13
N LEU A 474 -2.18 25.46 25.03
CA LEU A 474 -2.10 24.15 24.41
C LEU A 474 -0.67 23.89 23.89
N GLU A 475 -0.09 24.81 23.13
CA GLU A 475 1.26 24.65 22.57
C GLU A 475 2.31 24.40 23.66
N GLN A 476 2.23 25.13 24.78
CA GLN A 476 3.13 24.94 25.92
C GLN A 476 2.84 23.66 26.69
N GLY A 477 1.57 23.30 26.88
CA GLY A 477 1.16 22.13 27.67
C GLY A 477 1.44 20.79 26.99
N LEU A 478 1.62 20.77 25.66
CA LEU A 478 1.88 19.57 24.89
C LEU A 478 3.33 19.07 24.98
N ASP A 479 4.29 19.92 25.38
CA ASP A 479 5.72 19.58 25.48
C ASP A 479 6.23 18.81 24.24
N ALA A 480 5.89 19.35 23.07
CA ALA A 480 5.98 18.71 21.78
C ALA A 480 7.43 18.61 21.28
N THR A 481 8.11 17.50 21.60
CA THR A 481 9.52 17.26 21.22
C THR A 481 9.75 15.87 20.60
N PRO A 482 10.70 15.71 19.67
CA PRO A 482 11.10 14.40 19.15
C PRO A 482 11.53 13.40 20.24
N GLU A 483 12.16 13.89 21.31
CA GLU A 483 12.62 13.09 22.42
C GLU A 483 11.45 12.51 23.24
N ASN A 484 10.36 13.27 23.38
CA ASN A 484 9.19 12.81 24.12
C ASN A 484 8.39 11.78 23.31
N ILE A 485 8.19 12.01 22.01
CA ILE A 485 7.49 11.03 21.18
C ILE A 485 8.27 9.72 21.04
N ALA A 486 9.61 9.76 21.01
CA ALA A 486 10.46 8.57 20.91
C ALA A 486 10.48 7.68 22.17
N LYS A 487 9.99 8.18 23.32
CA LYS A 487 9.89 7.39 24.57
C LYS A 487 8.70 6.43 24.58
N VAL A 488 7.74 6.62 23.67
CA VAL A 488 6.50 5.85 23.56
C VAL A 488 6.58 4.85 22.42
#